data_AF-A0A9Q5X9C9-F1
#
_entry.id   AF-A0A9Q5X9C9-F1
#
_cell.length_a   1.000
_cell.length_b   1.000
_cell.length_c   1.000
_cell.angle_alpha   90.00
_cell.angle_beta   90.00
_cell.angle_gamma   90.00
#
_symmetry.space_group_name_H-M   'P 1'
#
loop_
_entity.id
_entity.type
_entity.pdbx_description
1 polymer ?
#
loop_
_entity_poly.entity_id
_entity_poly.type
_entity_poly.pdbx_seq_one_letter_code
_entity_poly.pdbx_strand_id
1 'polypeptide(L)'
;MKRTLFCLLFLAFLSLSGKAREEKVIYERYCAAVKEKATFPTGDLMVETARFFLGTPYVAGTLEEEPENLIINLHGLDCMTLVENTVALAWSVRQRPGYEGYASVLKNMRYRDSGNVTLDYTDRLHYTTDWMYENEKRGYLKDVTKEIGGQPLKLDLSFMSTHPDSYKQLKGNPERIAIIAAKEKEINARPHYYIPQDEINAHAGQIKNGDIVCFVTTVKGLDISHVGIICREGDKLTFIHASTTKKRVIVNEEPLQEYVQGIKRNCGIMIVRPQF
;
A
#
# COMPACT_ATOMS: atom_id res chain seq x y z
N MET A 1 -34.43 -42.24 -39.02
CA MET A 1 -34.35 -42.79 -37.65
C MET A 1 -33.20 -42.12 -36.91
N LYS A 2 -33.52 -41.42 -35.82
CA LYS A 2 -32.69 -40.84 -34.74
C LYS A 2 -31.38 -40.12 -35.13
N ARG A 3 -31.49 -38.80 -35.36
CA ARG A 3 -30.40 -37.83 -35.21
C ARG A 3 -30.24 -37.53 -33.71
N THR A 4 -29.16 -37.98 -33.09
CA THR A 4 -28.81 -37.61 -31.72
C THR A 4 -27.96 -36.34 -31.80
N LEU A 5 -28.56 -35.22 -31.40
CA LEU A 5 -27.91 -33.92 -31.27
C LEU A 5 -26.99 -33.97 -30.04
N PHE A 6 -25.68 -34.03 -30.24
CA PHE A 6 -24.72 -33.95 -29.14
C PHE A 6 -24.52 -32.47 -28.80
N CYS A 7 -25.17 -32.01 -27.73
CA CYS A 7 -24.89 -30.71 -27.13
C CYS A 7 -23.45 -30.72 -26.61
N LEU A 8 -22.55 -30.08 -27.34
CA LEU A 8 -21.23 -29.69 -26.82
C LEU A 8 -21.44 -28.59 -25.78
N LEU A 9 -21.46 -28.98 -24.51
CA LEU A 9 -21.24 -28.07 -23.39
C LEU A 9 -19.85 -27.43 -23.57
N PHE A 10 -19.83 -26.20 -24.06
CA PHE A 10 -18.66 -25.34 -24.01
C PHE A 10 -18.39 -24.99 -22.54
N LEU A 11 -17.65 -25.83 -21.84
CA LEU A 11 -16.98 -25.46 -20.60
C LEU A 11 -15.90 -24.44 -20.99
N ALA A 12 -16.26 -23.16 -20.96
CA ALA A 12 -15.31 -22.06 -21.00
C ALA A 12 -14.45 -22.12 -19.73
N PHE A 13 -13.39 -22.93 -19.75
CA PHE A 13 -12.26 -22.72 -18.86
C PHE A 13 -11.60 -21.41 -19.31
N LEU A 14 -11.93 -20.32 -18.63
CA LEU A 14 -11.13 -19.10 -18.66
C LEU A 14 -9.71 -19.49 -18.24
N SER A 15 -8.81 -19.63 -19.20
CA SER A 15 -7.39 -19.79 -18.90
C SER A 15 -6.91 -18.50 -18.23
N LEU A 16 -6.68 -18.55 -16.92
CA LEU A 16 -5.86 -17.53 -16.27
C LEU A 16 -4.53 -17.43 -17.02
N SER A 17 -4.08 -16.21 -17.29
CA SER A 17 -2.73 -15.99 -17.81
C SER A 17 -1.69 -16.61 -16.86
N GLY A 18 -0.53 -17.03 -17.36
CA GLY A 18 0.50 -17.70 -16.55
C GLY A 18 0.87 -16.90 -15.29
N LYS A 19 0.97 -15.57 -15.41
CA LYS A 19 1.22 -14.64 -14.29
C LYS A 19 0.12 -14.71 -13.23
N ALA A 20 -1.16 -14.68 -13.60
CA ALA A 20 -2.27 -14.78 -12.65
C ALA A 20 -2.30 -16.13 -11.91
N ARG A 21 -1.82 -17.21 -12.55
CA ARG A 21 -1.68 -18.53 -11.91
C ARG A 21 -0.57 -18.53 -10.85
N GLU A 22 0.55 -17.86 -11.11
CA GLU A 22 1.68 -17.76 -10.17
C GLU A 22 1.31 -16.95 -8.91
N GLU A 23 0.63 -15.81 -9.08
CA GLU A 23 0.18 -14.99 -7.94
C GLU A 23 -0.77 -15.76 -7.02
N LYS A 24 -1.67 -16.56 -7.60
CA LYS A 24 -2.60 -17.39 -6.83
C LYS A 24 -1.87 -18.45 -6.00
N VAL A 25 -0.77 -19.01 -6.50
CA VAL A 25 0.06 -19.95 -5.74
C VAL A 25 0.72 -19.27 -4.53
N ILE A 26 1.23 -18.04 -4.68
CA ILE A 26 1.77 -17.29 -3.54
C ILE A 26 0.67 -16.98 -2.52
N TYR A 27 -0.51 -16.57 -2.98
CA TYR A 27 -1.67 -16.34 -2.11
C TYR A 27 -2.04 -17.60 -1.31
N GLU A 28 -2.12 -18.76 -1.95
CA GLU A 28 -2.43 -20.02 -1.26
C GLU A 28 -1.35 -20.39 -0.23
N ARG A 29 -0.08 -20.16 -0.56
CA ARG A 29 1.06 -20.37 0.34
C ARG A 29 1.01 -19.42 1.55
N TYR A 30 0.61 -18.17 1.32
CA TYR A 30 0.36 -17.20 2.38
C TYR A 30 -0.79 -17.67 3.28
N CYS A 31 -1.94 -18.04 2.73
CA CYS A 31 -3.08 -18.52 3.52
C CYS A 31 -2.71 -19.73 4.39
N ALA A 32 -1.91 -20.65 3.86
CA ALA A 32 -1.39 -21.76 4.65
C ALA A 32 -0.46 -21.30 5.79
N ALA A 33 0.43 -20.33 5.53
CA ALA A 33 1.38 -19.80 6.51
C ALA A 33 0.72 -19.00 7.66
N VAL A 34 -0.42 -18.35 7.40
CA VAL A 34 -1.14 -17.55 8.41
C VAL A 34 -2.40 -18.19 8.96
N LYS A 35 -2.72 -19.44 8.57
CA LYS A 35 -3.97 -20.13 8.95
C LYS A 35 -4.24 -20.08 10.45
N GLU A 36 -3.27 -20.47 11.27
CA GLU A 36 -3.39 -20.48 12.73
C GLU A 36 -3.21 -19.09 13.38
N LYS A 37 -2.83 -18.08 12.57
CA LYS A 37 -2.56 -16.70 12.99
C LYS A 37 -3.71 -15.75 12.62
N ALA A 38 -4.68 -16.20 11.82
CA ALA A 38 -5.79 -15.37 11.34
C ALA A 38 -6.65 -14.78 12.48
N THR A 39 -6.63 -15.42 13.66
CA THR A 39 -7.33 -15.00 14.89
C THR A 39 -6.52 -14.06 15.78
N PHE A 40 -5.27 -13.76 15.45
CA PHE A 40 -4.43 -12.83 16.22
C PHE A 40 -5.04 -11.43 16.25
N PRO A 41 -4.67 -10.56 17.21
CA PRO A 41 -4.97 -9.13 17.09
C PRO A 41 -4.54 -8.59 15.73
N THR A 42 -5.29 -7.63 15.17
CA THR A 42 -5.04 -7.02 13.84
C THR A 42 -3.59 -6.62 13.63
N GLY A 43 -3.00 -5.96 14.63
CA GLY A 43 -1.62 -5.52 14.59
C GLY A 43 -0.63 -6.67 14.42
N ASP A 44 -0.84 -7.77 15.13
CA ASP A 44 0.04 -8.93 15.06
C ASP A 44 -0.17 -9.72 13.77
N LEU A 45 -1.41 -9.86 13.27
CA LEU A 45 -1.66 -10.44 11.95
C LEU A 45 -0.95 -9.62 10.85
N MET A 46 -1.02 -8.28 10.90
CA MET A 46 -0.33 -7.40 9.96
C MET A 46 1.18 -7.62 9.97
N VAL A 47 1.80 -7.77 11.16
CA VAL A 47 3.23 -8.08 11.28
C VAL A 47 3.55 -9.45 10.69
N GLU A 48 2.76 -10.48 10.98
CA GLU A 48 2.95 -11.83 10.44
C GLU A 48 2.79 -11.87 8.92
N THR A 49 1.82 -11.13 8.38
CA THR A 49 1.63 -10.96 6.94
C THR A 49 2.81 -10.22 6.30
N ALA A 50 3.33 -9.16 6.93
CA ALA A 50 4.51 -8.47 6.43
C ALA A 50 5.76 -9.37 6.48
N ARG A 51 5.90 -10.19 7.53
CA ARG A 51 7.02 -11.15 7.68
C ARG A 51 7.01 -12.26 6.63
N PHE A 52 5.84 -12.65 6.12
CA PHE A 52 5.74 -13.60 5.00
C PHE A 52 6.52 -13.12 3.76
N PHE A 53 6.63 -11.80 3.57
CA PHE A 53 7.35 -11.21 2.43
C PHE A 53 8.84 -11.00 2.66
N LEU A 54 9.40 -11.34 3.83
CA LEU A 54 10.84 -11.15 4.08
C LEU A 54 11.68 -11.87 3.02
N GLY A 55 12.63 -11.13 2.44
CA GLY A 55 13.48 -11.62 1.36
C GLY A 55 12.90 -11.44 -0.05
N THR A 56 11.61 -11.09 -0.21
CA THR A 56 11.03 -10.76 -1.52
C THR A 56 11.80 -9.59 -2.16
N PRO A 57 12.26 -9.71 -3.42
CA PRO A 57 13.01 -8.67 -4.11
C PRO A 57 12.30 -7.31 -4.17
N TYR A 58 13.09 -6.24 -4.07
CA TYR A 58 12.62 -4.89 -4.36
C TYR A 58 12.54 -4.68 -5.87
N VAL A 59 11.37 -4.31 -6.39
CA VAL A 59 11.17 -3.99 -7.81
C VAL A 59 10.31 -2.73 -7.92
N ALA A 60 10.85 -1.68 -8.53
CA ALA A 60 10.12 -0.44 -8.78
C ALA A 60 9.27 -0.53 -10.05
N GLY A 61 8.17 0.23 -10.09
CA GLY A 61 7.37 0.41 -11.30
C GLY A 61 6.66 -0.86 -11.77
N THR A 62 6.37 -1.79 -10.86
CA THR A 62 5.68 -3.05 -11.18
C THR A 62 4.24 -2.85 -11.64
N LEU A 63 3.69 -1.65 -11.42
CA LEU A 63 2.31 -1.28 -11.77
C LEU A 63 2.21 -0.44 -13.06
N GLU A 64 3.32 -0.15 -13.75
CA GLU A 64 3.34 0.82 -14.87
C GLU A 64 3.01 0.17 -16.23
N GLU A 65 1.88 -0.54 -16.32
CA GLU A 65 1.32 -1.08 -17.58
C GLU A 65 0.31 -0.11 -18.21
N GLU A 66 0.07 -0.24 -19.51
CA GLU A 66 -0.94 0.52 -20.27
C GLU A 66 -1.73 -0.46 -21.17
N PRO A 67 -3.08 -0.45 -21.16
CA PRO A 67 -3.95 0.41 -20.35
C PRO A 67 -3.86 0.12 -18.83
N GLU A 68 -4.29 1.06 -17.99
CA GLU A 68 -4.31 0.84 -16.53
C GLU A 68 -5.25 -0.32 -16.17
N ASN A 69 -4.74 -1.27 -15.41
CA ASN A 69 -5.51 -2.39 -14.85
C ASN A 69 -4.98 -2.76 -13.46
N LEU A 70 -5.78 -3.49 -12.69
CA LEU A 70 -5.30 -4.04 -11.42
C LEU A 70 -4.17 -5.04 -11.70
N ILE A 71 -2.95 -4.69 -11.30
CA ILE A 71 -1.79 -5.58 -11.33
C ILE A 71 -1.56 -6.13 -9.94
N ILE A 72 -1.53 -7.46 -9.84
CA ILE A 72 -1.11 -8.18 -8.65
C ILE A 72 0.28 -8.74 -8.92
N ASN A 73 1.23 -8.41 -8.07
CA ASN A 73 2.59 -8.93 -8.10
C ASN A 73 3.06 -9.15 -6.65
N LEU A 74 3.23 -10.41 -6.28
CA LEU A 74 3.71 -10.85 -4.97
C LEU A 74 5.16 -11.37 -5.02
N HIS A 75 5.78 -11.37 -6.22
CA HIS A 75 7.16 -11.80 -6.45
C HIS A 75 8.19 -10.66 -6.35
N GLY A 76 7.76 -9.42 -6.60
CA GLY A 76 8.61 -8.23 -6.52
C GLY A 76 7.79 -7.05 -6.06
N LEU A 77 8.25 -6.39 -5.00
CA LEU A 77 7.48 -5.36 -4.30
C LEU A 77 8.30 -4.08 -4.17
N ASP A 78 7.65 -2.94 -4.31
CA ASP A 78 8.14 -1.67 -3.78
C ASP A 78 7.50 -1.39 -2.40
N CYS A 79 7.76 -0.22 -1.84
CA CYS A 79 7.29 0.12 -0.50
C CYS A 79 5.76 0.17 -0.41
N MET A 80 5.09 0.79 -1.39
CA MET A 80 3.63 0.93 -1.40
C MET A 80 2.96 -0.40 -1.68
N THR A 81 3.41 -1.14 -2.70
CA THR A 81 2.84 -2.45 -3.02
C THR A 81 3.03 -3.46 -1.90
N LEU A 82 4.13 -3.40 -1.12
CA LEU A 82 4.25 -4.21 0.09
C LEU A 82 3.14 -3.87 1.11
N VAL A 83 2.92 -2.59 1.39
CA VAL A 83 1.90 -2.14 2.36
C VAL A 83 0.50 -2.51 1.88
N GLU A 84 0.14 -2.18 0.64
CA GLU A 84 -1.18 -2.49 0.08
C GLU A 84 -1.47 -3.98 0.09
N ASN A 85 -0.51 -4.82 -0.34
CA ASN A 85 -0.67 -6.26 -0.30
C ASN A 85 -0.79 -6.79 1.13
N THR A 86 0.02 -6.27 2.08
CA THR A 86 -0.06 -6.69 3.48
C THR A 86 -1.45 -6.43 4.05
N VAL A 87 -1.99 -5.23 3.87
CA VAL A 87 -3.32 -4.87 4.37
C VAL A 87 -4.40 -5.71 3.70
N ALA A 88 -4.39 -5.80 2.36
CA ALA A 88 -5.43 -6.52 1.62
C ALA A 88 -5.43 -8.03 1.92
N LEU A 89 -4.25 -8.64 2.09
CA LEU A 89 -4.11 -10.05 2.46
C LEU A 89 -4.55 -10.33 3.89
N ALA A 90 -4.15 -9.48 4.86
CA ALA A 90 -4.57 -9.61 6.25
C ALA A 90 -6.08 -9.40 6.41
N TRP A 91 -6.66 -8.43 5.70
CA TRP A 91 -8.10 -8.21 5.67
C TRP A 91 -8.84 -9.40 5.06
N SER A 92 -8.36 -9.91 3.93
CA SER A 92 -9.02 -11.02 3.21
C SER A 92 -9.11 -12.28 4.06
N VAL A 93 -8.02 -12.72 4.71
CA VAL A 93 -8.06 -13.95 5.51
C VAL A 93 -9.00 -13.85 6.72
N ARG A 94 -9.33 -12.64 7.16
CA ARG A 94 -10.23 -12.40 8.29
C ARG A 94 -11.69 -12.20 7.88
N GLN A 95 -11.91 -11.36 6.87
CA GLN A 95 -13.24 -10.84 6.54
C GLN A 95 -13.84 -11.50 5.30
N ARG A 96 -13.02 -11.84 4.30
CA ARG A 96 -13.48 -12.45 3.04
C ARG A 96 -12.40 -13.36 2.45
N PRO A 97 -12.25 -14.59 2.98
CA PRO A 97 -11.26 -15.53 2.50
C PRO A 97 -11.48 -15.88 1.03
N GLY A 98 -10.41 -15.89 0.24
CA GLY A 98 -10.43 -16.22 -1.18
C GLY A 98 -9.64 -15.20 -1.99
N TYR A 99 -9.01 -15.67 -3.07
CA TYR A 99 -8.16 -14.83 -3.93
C TYR A 99 -8.95 -13.65 -4.52
N GLU A 100 -10.21 -13.87 -4.90
CA GLU A 100 -11.10 -12.84 -5.41
C GLU A 100 -11.45 -11.79 -4.34
N GLY A 101 -11.58 -12.20 -3.07
CA GLY A 101 -11.79 -11.29 -1.94
C GLY A 101 -10.58 -10.39 -1.73
N TYR A 102 -9.38 -10.97 -1.71
CA TYR A 102 -8.11 -10.24 -1.66
C TYR A 102 -7.97 -9.26 -2.84
N ALA A 103 -8.15 -9.73 -4.08
CA ALA A 103 -8.01 -8.90 -5.27
C ALA A 103 -9.01 -7.73 -5.28
N SER A 104 -10.25 -7.98 -4.82
CA SER A 104 -11.28 -6.94 -4.70
C SER A 104 -10.87 -5.85 -3.70
N VAL A 105 -10.34 -6.24 -2.54
CA VAL A 105 -9.91 -5.28 -1.51
C VAL A 105 -8.70 -4.50 -2.00
N LEU A 106 -7.71 -5.17 -2.59
CA LEU A 106 -6.54 -4.50 -3.17
C LEU A 106 -6.95 -3.45 -4.22
N LYS A 107 -7.92 -3.78 -5.10
CA LYS A 107 -8.48 -2.82 -6.06
C LYS A 107 -9.11 -1.61 -5.36
N ASN A 108 -9.93 -1.85 -4.33
CA ASN A 108 -10.58 -0.78 -3.56
C ASN A 108 -9.56 0.11 -2.84
N MET A 109 -8.45 -0.46 -2.38
CA MET A 109 -7.41 0.28 -1.67
C MET A 109 -6.54 1.12 -2.60
N ARG A 110 -6.24 0.61 -3.80
CA ARG A 110 -5.33 1.24 -4.76
C ARG A 110 -5.99 2.32 -5.62
N TYR A 111 -7.28 2.17 -5.91
CA TYR A 111 -8.01 3.06 -6.83
C TYR A 111 -9.08 3.87 -6.09
N ARG A 112 -9.26 5.13 -6.48
CA ARG A 112 -10.27 6.02 -5.90
C ARG A 112 -11.70 5.59 -6.24
N ASP A 113 -11.93 5.20 -7.49
CA ASP A 113 -13.20 4.65 -7.93
C ASP A 113 -13.00 3.27 -8.55
N SER A 114 -12.96 2.26 -7.69
CA SER A 114 -12.79 0.86 -8.08
C SER A 114 -14.04 0.28 -8.74
N GLY A 115 -15.17 1.00 -8.74
CA GLY A 115 -16.43 0.62 -9.39
C GLY A 115 -16.42 0.85 -10.91
N ASN A 116 -15.49 1.67 -11.41
CA ASN A 116 -15.35 1.92 -12.83
C ASN A 116 -14.99 0.65 -13.61
N VAL A 117 -15.66 0.47 -14.75
CA VAL A 117 -15.46 -0.65 -15.69
C VAL A 117 -14.04 -0.59 -16.28
N THR A 118 -13.57 0.62 -16.58
CA THR A 118 -12.23 0.91 -17.08
C THR A 118 -11.51 1.78 -16.07
N LEU A 119 -10.27 1.41 -15.71
CA LEU A 119 -9.41 2.22 -14.87
C LEU A 119 -8.56 3.15 -15.75
N ASP A 120 -8.30 4.36 -15.25
CA ASP A 120 -7.27 5.25 -15.77
C ASP A 120 -6.14 5.40 -14.74
N TYR A 121 -4.93 5.75 -15.22
CA TYR A 121 -3.79 6.06 -14.36
C TYR A 121 -4.13 7.08 -13.27
N THR A 122 -4.98 8.06 -13.56
CA THR A 122 -5.39 9.11 -12.61
C THR A 122 -6.39 8.64 -11.56
N ASP A 123 -6.98 7.44 -11.72
CA ASP A 123 -7.81 6.81 -10.68
C ASP A 123 -6.96 6.19 -9.57
N ARG A 124 -5.68 5.89 -9.85
CA ARG A 124 -4.76 5.30 -8.86
C ARG A 124 -4.36 6.34 -7.82
N LEU A 125 -4.33 5.93 -6.55
CA LEU A 125 -4.01 6.79 -5.42
C LEU A 125 -2.48 6.92 -5.28
N HIS A 126 -1.89 7.87 -6.02
CA HIS A 126 -0.42 8.03 -6.09
C HIS A 126 0.19 8.78 -4.89
N TYR A 127 -0.50 9.80 -4.38
CA TYR A 127 -0.07 10.50 -3.16
C TYR A 127 -0.52 9.72 -1.93
N THR A 128 0.40 9.43 -1.02
CA THR A 128 0.13 8.51 0.10
C THR A 128 -0.91 9.11 1.06
N THR A 129 -0.88 10.42 1.29
CA THR A 129 -1.89 11.10 2.13
C THR A 129 -3.30 11.02 1.53
N ASP A 130 -3.40 10.92 0.21
CA ASP A 130 -4.68 10.71 -0.47
C ASP A 130 -5.13 9.24 -0.40
N TRP A 131 -4.18 8.32 -0.56
CA TRP A 131 -4.39 6.89 -0.32
C TRP A 131 -4.91 6.63 1.10
N MET A 132 -4.31 7.27 2.11
CA MET A 132 -4.74 7.20 3.50
C MET A 132 -6.19 7.66 3.67
N TYR A 133 -6.49 8.87 3.18
CA TYR A 133 -7.80 9.49 3.31
C TYR A 133 -8.93 8.65 2.67
N GLU A 134 -8.73 8.16 1.46
CA GLU A 134 -9.76 7.36 0.78
C GLU A 134 -9.93 5.98 1.42
N ASN A 135 -8.86 5.39 1.96
CA ASN A 135 -8.96 4.12 2.68
C ASN A 135 -9.57 4.26 4.08
N GLU A 136 -9.41 5.41 4.73
CA GLU A 136 -10.11 5.76 5.97
C GLU A 136 -11.59 5.96 5.74
N LYS A 137 -12.00 6.69 4.69
CA LYS A 137 -13.41 6.82 4.30
C LYS A 137 -14.09 5.47 4.04
N ARG A 138 -13.34 4.48 3.59
CA ARG A 138 -13.85 3.11 3.35
C ARG A 138 -13.76 2.19 4.57
N GLY A 139 -13.20 2.67 5.68
CA GLY A 139 -13.11 1.92 6.92
C GLY A 139 -12.04 0.82 6.93
N TYR A 140 -11.12 0.79 5.96
CA TYR A 140 -10.00 -0.16 6.00
C TYR A 140 -8.90 0.28 6.97
N LEU A 141 -8.68 1.59 7.02
CA LEU A 141 -7.60 2.24 7.75
C LEU A 141 -8.14 3.39 8.60
N LYS A 142 -7.30 3.92 9.49
CA LYS A 142 -7.56 5.14 10.24
C LYS A 142 -6.28 5.93 10.39
N ASP A 143 -6.28 7.22 10.09
CA ASP A 143 -5.15 8.09 10.41
C ASP A 143 -5.20 8.39 11.92
N VAL A 144 -4.27 7.80 12.67
CA VAL A 144 -4.16 7.98 14.12
C VAL A 144 -3.09 8.99 14.51
N THR A 145 -2.46 9.65 13.53
CA THR A 145 -1.32 10.55 13.76
C THR A 145 -1.67 11.68 14.72
N LYS A 146 -2.84 12.31 14.53
CA LYS A 146 -3.35 13.33 15.45
C LYS A 146 -3.63 12.78 16.85
N GLU A 147 -4.23 11.59 16.94
CA GLU A 147 -4.60 10.97 18.23
C GLU A 147 -3.39 10.57 19.06
N ILE A 148 -2.27 10.26 18.40
CA ILE A 148 -1.00 9.93 19.04
C ILE A 148 -0.31 11.17 19.63
N GLY A 149 -0.63 12.37 19.14
CA GLY A 149 -0.02 13.64 19.54
C GLY A 149 0.67 14.40 18.41
N GLY A 150 0.43 14.00 17.16
CA GLY A 150 1.02 14.67 16.00
C GLY A 150 0.63 16.15 15.88
N GLN A 151 1.55 16.94 15.35
CA GLN A 151 1.41 18.37 15.13
C GLN A 151 0.86 18.65 13.73
N PRO A 152 0.19 19.80 13.50
CA PRO A 152 -0.30 20.16 12.17
C PRO A 152 0.82 20.17 11.13
N LEU A 153 0.56 19.56 9.98
CA LEU A 153 1.42 19.59 8.80
C LEU A 153 0.69 20.33 7.68
N LYS A 154 1.35 21.34 7.09
CA LYS A 154 0.86 21.98 5.88
C LYS A 154 1.50 21.31 4.66
N LEU A 155 0.67 20.73 3.80
CA LEU A 155 1.12 20.19 2.51
C LEU A 155 1.00 21.25 1.40
N ASP A 156 1.89 21.12 0.42
CA ASP A 156 1.91 21.89 -0.83
C ASP A 156 2.31 20.95 -1.96
N LEU A 157 1.42 19.98 -2.25
CA LEU A 157 1.60 18.97 -3.28
C LEU A 157 1.50 19.59 -4.66
N SER A 158 2.45 19.21 -5.50
CA SER A 158 2.53 19.63 -6.91
C SER A 158 3.43 18.72 -7.75
N PHE A 159 4.08 17.71 -7.15
CA PHE A 159 5.26 17.08 -7.74
C PHE A 159 4.96 16.41 -9.09
N MET A 160 3.91 15.61 -9.16
CA MET A 160 3.54 14.89 -10.38
C MET A 160 3.11 15.84 -11.49
N SER A 161 2.25 16.82 -11.20
CA SER A 161 1.79 17.77 -12.22
C SER A 161 2.88 18.71 -12.74
N THR A 162 3.88 19.04 -11.91
CA THR A 162 5.01 19.89 -12.32
C THR A 162 6.20 19.11 -12.88
N HIS A 163 6.23 17.78 -12.77
CA HIS A 163 7.28 16.91 -13.33
C HIS A 163 6.70 15.78 -14.20
N PRO A 164 5.80 16.06 -15.16
CA PRO A 164 5.10 15.02 -15.90
C PRO A 164 6.03 14.12 -16.73
N ASP A 165 7.19 14.62 -17.13
CA ASP A 165 8.20 13.84 -17.87
C ASP A 165 8.80 12.67 -17.08
N SER A 166 8.64 12.67 -15.75
CA SER A 166 9.08 11.58 -14.88
C SER A 166 8.11 10.39 -14.88
N TYR A 167 6.92 10.54 -15.47
CA TYR A 167 5.84 9.55 -15.43
C TYR A 167 5.41 9.22 -16.85
N LYS A 168 5.58 7.96 -17.26
CA LYS A 168 5.25 7.49 -18.62
C LYS A 168 3.81 7.84 -19.02
N GLN A 169 2.87 7.73 -18.07
CA GLN A 169 1.45 7.94 -18.27
C GLN A 169 1.03 9.42 -18.30
N LEU A 170 1.87 10.33 -17.79
CA LEU A 170 1.61 11.78 -17.80
C LEU A 170 2.34 12.49 -18.94
N LYS A 171 3.52 11.98 -19.33
CA LYS A 171 4.32 12.58 -20.40
C LYS A 171 3.50 12.72 -21.68
N GLY A 172 3.31 13.97 -22.12
CA GLY A 172 2.54 14.29 -23.32
C GLY A 172 1.02 14.15 -23.17
N ASN A 173 0.48 13.98 -21.95
CA ASN A 173 -0.95 13.85 -21.69
C ASN A 173 -1.48 15.00 -20.80
N PRO A 174 -1.83 16.16 -21.39
CA PRO A 174 -2.26 17.34 -20.63
C PRO A 174 -3.55 17.14 -19.83
N GLU A 175 -4.44 16.25 -20.29
CA GLU A 175 -5.69 15.93 -19.58
C GLU A 175 -5.41 15.21 -18.26
N ARG A 176 -4.56 14.16 -18.28
CA ARG A 176 -4.14 13.47 -17.06
C ARG A 176 -3.39 14.40 -16.11
N ILE A 177 -2.52 15.26 -16.65
CA ILE A 177 -1.80 16.27 -15.85
C ILE A 177 -2.78 17.22 -15.14
N ALA A 178 -3.82 17.69 -15.83
CA ALA A 178 -4.83 18.57 -15.24
C ALA A 178 -5.63 17.89 -14.13
N ILE A 179 -5.98 16.61 -14.30
CA ILE A 179 -6.66 15.80 -13.26
C ILE A 179 -5.76 15.66 -12.03
N ILE A 180 -4.48 15.30 -12.22
CA ILE A 180 -3.52 15.21 -11.11
C ILE A 180 -3.36 16.55 -10.39
N ALA A 181 -3.23 17.66 -11.12
CA ALA A 181 -3.13 18.99 -10.53
C ALA A 181 -4.37 19.39 -9.72
N ALA A 182 -5.57 18.98 -10.17
CA ALA A 182 -6.79 19.19 -9.40
C ALA A 182 -6.78 18.36 -8.11
N LYS A 183 -6.31 17.10 -8.16
CA LYS A 183 -6.21 16.24 -6.97
C LYS A 183 -5.18 16.74 -5.97
N GLU A 184 -4.03 17.23 -6.43
CA GLU A 184 -3.04 17.89 -5.58
C GLU A 184 -3.67 19.04 -4.77
N LYS A 185 -4.48 19.90 -5.40
CA LYS A 185 -5.20 20.98 -4.70
C LYS A 185 -6.21 20.45 -3.68
N GLU A 186 -6.97 19.41 -4.02
CA GLU A 186 -7.92 18.78 -3.10
C GLU A 186 -7.21 18.20 -1.87
N ILE A 187 -6.06 17.55 -2.05
CA ILE A 187 -5.28 16.98 -0.95
C ILE A 187 -4.69 18.08 -0.06
N ASN A 188 -4.17 19.15 -0.67
CA ASN A 188 -3.60 20.30 0.05
C ASN A 188 -4.62 21.03 0.95
N ALA A 189 -5.91 20.96 0.61
CA ALA A 189 -6.98 21.59 1.38
C ALA A 189 -7.38 20.80 2.64
N ARG A 190 -6.94 19.55 2.78
CA ARG A 190 -7.26 18.70 3.93
C ARG A 190 -6.34 19.02 5.11
N PRO A 191 -6.82 18.85 6.36
CA PRO A 191 -5.94 18.93 7.52
C PRO A 191 -5.04 17.69 7.57
N HIS A 192 -3.74 17.91 7.75
CA HIS A 192 -2.75 16.84 7.93
C HIS A 192 -2.00 17.02 9.24
N TYR A 193 -1.50 15.91 9.79
CA TYR A 193 -0.71 15.89 11.02
C TYR A 193 0.50 14.99 10.82
N TYR A 194 1.56 15.25 11.56
CA TYR A 194 2.76 14.41 11.58
C TYR A 194 3.37 14.41 12.98
N ILE A 195 4.11 13.35 13.30
CA ILE A 195 4.97 13.30 14.49
C ILE A 195 6.37 13.71 14.02
N PRO A 196 6.92 14.85 14.51
CA PRO A 196 8.27 15.27 14.17
C PRO A 196 9.30 14.20 14.52
N GLN A 197 10.37 14.11 13.72
CA GLN A 197 11.39 13.06 13.88
C GLN A 197 11.97 12.94 15.30
N ASP A 198 12.09 14.05 16.02
CA ASP A 198 12.69 14.09 17.38
C ASP A 198 11.69 13.69 18.49
N GLU A 199 10.40 13.58 18.15
CA GLU A 199 9.31 13.27 19.09
C GLU A 199 8.85 11.80 18.99
N ILE A 200 9.35 11.03 18.01
CA ILE A 200 8.88 9.65 17.73
C ILE A 200 8.94 8.77 18.98
N ASN A 201 10.05 8.78 19.72
CA ASN A 201 10.21 7.96 20.92
C ASN A 201 9.30 8.42 22.07
N ALA A 202 8.99 9.71 22.17
CA ALA A 202 8.05 10.22 23.17
C ALA A 202 6.64 9.67 22.95
N HIS A 203 6.30 9.37 21.68
CA HIS A 203 5.02 8.80 21.26
C HIS A 203 5.07 7.29 21.00
N ALA A 204 6.19 6.62 21.29
CA ALA A 204 6.36 5.20 20.96
C ALA A 204 5.34 4.30 21.69
N GLY A 205 4.83 4.69 22.85
CA GLY A 205 3.84 3.92 23.61
C GLY A 205 2.47 3.81 22.93
N GLN A 206 2.13 4.75 22.04
CA GLN A 206 0.85 4.75 21.32
C GLN A 206 0.94 4.12 19.93
N ILE A 207 2.17 3.87 19.44
CA ILE A 207 2.46 3.19 18.17
C ILE A 207 2.48 1.67 18.40
N LYS A 208 1.66 0.96 17.62
CA LYS A 208 1.36 -0.47 17.79
C LYS A 208 1.95 -1.30 16.67
N ASN A 209 2.17 -2.59 16.94
CA ASN A 209 2.44 -3.57 15.89
C ASN A 209 1.39 -3.46 14.78
N GLY A 210 1.82 -3.57 13.54
CA GLY A 210 0.96 -3.57 12.36
C GLY A 210 0.41 -2.20 11.95
N ASP A 211 0.68 -1.15 12.73
CA ASP A 211 0.51 0.22 12.24
C ASP A 211 1.38 0.42 11.00
N ILE A 212 0.89 1.20 10.03
CA ILE A 212 1.63 1.59 8.84
C ILE A 212 2.33 2.90 9.18
N VAL A 213 3.63 2.95 8.94
CA VAL A 213 4.43 4.17 9.06
C VAL A 213 4.62 4.79 7.69
N CYS A 214 4.31 6.07 7.57
CA CYS A 214 4.54 6.88 6.37
C CYS A 214 5.59 7.94 6.67
N PHE A 215 6.69 7.93 5.93
CA PHE A 215 7.84 8.79 6.16
C PHE A 215 7.67 10.14 5.46
N VAL A 216 7.41 11.20 6.23
CA VAL A 216 7.09 12.54 5.74
C VAL A 216 8.33 13.19 5.18
N THR A 217 8.27 13.66 3.93
CA THR A 217 9.43 14.20 3.24
C THR A 217 9.46 15.72 3.22
N THR A 218 10.68 16.27 3.17
CA THR A 218 10.91 17.69 2.90
C THR A 218 11.11 17.98 1.40
N VAL A 219 10.88 17.01 0.51
CA VAL A 219 10.95 17.21 -0.94
C VAL A 219 9.78 18.09 -1.37
N LYS A 220 10.06 19.22 -2.01
CA LYS A 220 9.03 20.17 -2.45
C LYS A 220 8.03 19.47 -3.39
N GLY A 221 6.73 19.65 -3.12
CA GLY A 221 5.66 19.09 -3.95
C GLY A 221 5.24 17.67 -3.56
N LEU A 222 5.89 17.03 -2.58
CA LEU A 222 5.68 15.63 -2.20
C LEU A 222 5.36 15.50 -0.70
N ASP A 223 4.48 14.56 -0.33
CA ASP A 223 4.05 14.28 1.04
C ASP A 223 4.94 13.23 1.72
N ILE A 224 4.99 12.03 1.13
CA ILE A 224 5.58 10.83 1.72
C ILE A 224 6.62 10.27 0.76
N SER A 225 7.83 9.98 1.26
CA SER A 225 8.90 9.40 0.43
C SER A 225 8.99 7.87 0.52
N HIS A 226 8.46 7.28 1.60
CA HIS A 226 8.58 5.85 1.86
C HIS A 226 7.50 5.39 2.84
N VAL A 227 7.23 4.09 2.89
CA VAL A 227 6.28 3.49 3.84
C VAL A 227 6.78 2.13 4.37
N GLY A 228 6.21 1.67 5.48
CA GLY A 228 6.48 0.35 6.05
C GLY A 228 5.44 -0.08 7.08
N ILE A 229 5.59 -1.29 7.63
CA ILE A 229 4.72 -1.87 8.66
C ILE A 229 5.48 -1.90 9.99
N ILE A 230 4.98 -1.21 11.00
CA ILE A 230 5.56 -1.18 12.34
C ILE A 230 5.59 -2.59 12.94
N CYS A 231 6.72 -2.92 13.57
CA CYS A 231 6.84 -4.07 14.44
C CYS A 231 7.77 -3.78 15.63
N ARG A 232 7.63 -4.56 16.69
CA ARG A 232 8.59 -4.56 17.81
C ARG A 232 9.48 -5.79 17.76
N GLU A 233 10.78 -5.58 17.94
CA GLU A 233 11.79 -6.63 18.11
C GLU A 233 12.36 -6.50 19.53
N GLY A 234 11.80 -7.26 20.48
CA GLY A 234 11.98 -6.98 21.90
C GLY A 234 11.38 -5.61 22.26
N ASP A 235 12.16 -4.77 22.94
CA ASP A 235 11.73 -3.40 23.29
C ASP A 235 11.89 -2.39 22.15
N LYS A 236 12.56 -2.78 21.05
CA LYS A 236 12.88 -1.89 19.94
C LYS A 236 11.66 -1.70 19.03
N LEU A 237 11.18 -0.46 18.92
CA LEU A 237 10.23 -0.05 17.87
C LEU A 237 10.97 0.08 16.53
N THR A 238 10.62 -0.77 15.58
CA THR A 238 11.17 -0.79 14.21
C THR A 238 10.05 -1.07 13.21
N PHE A 239 10.37 -1.42 11.98
CA PHE A 239 9.40 -1.65 10.92
C PHE A 239 9.92 -2.62 9.86
N ILE A 240 8.99 -3.22 9.12
CA ILE A 240 9.23 -4.06 7.95
C ILE A 240 8.98 -3.22 6.70
N HIS A 241 9.90 -3.22 5.75
CA HIS A 241 9.77 -2.46 4.51
C HIS A 241 10.49 -3.12 3.34
N ALA A 242 10.04 -2.80 2.12
CA ALA A 242 10.76 -3.09 0.89
C ALA A 242 11.90 -2.06 0.75
N SER A 243 13.13 -2.48 1.03
CA SER A 243 14.31 -1.60 1.03
C SER A 243 14.91 -1.48 -0.36
N THR A 244 15.01 -0.25 -0.87
CA THR A 244 15.77 0.06 -2.10
C THR A 244 17.25 -0.28 -1.94
N THR A 245 17.85 0.03 -0.78
CA THR A 245 19.27 -0.19 -0.50
C THR A 245 19.61 -1.67 -0.35
N LYS A 246 18.81 -2.44 0.40
CA LYS A 246 19.02 -3.90 0.55
C LYS A 246 18.41 -4.71 -0.60
N LYS A 247 17.68 -4.07 -1.51
CA LYS A 247 17.02 -4.64 -2.69
C LYS A 247 16.03 -5.78 -2.38
N ARG A 248 15.42 -5.76 -1.19
CA ARG A 248 14.45 -6.76 -0.73
C ARG A 248 13.65 -6.26 0.46
N VAL A 249 12.58 -6.98 0.79
CA VAL A 249 11.83 -6.77 2.04
C VAL A 249 12.66 -7.24 3.24
N ILE A 250 12.80 -6.38 4.25
CA ILE A 250 13.58 -6.60 5.46
C ILE A 250 12.83 -6.10 6.70
N VAL A 251 13.20 -6.59 7.87
CA VAL A 251 13.02 -5.86 9.13
C VAL A 251 14.16 -4.83 9.21
N ASN A 252 13.85 -3.56 9.48
CA ASN A 252 14.87 -2.54 9.63
C ASN A 252 15.70 -2.80 10.90
N GLU A 253 17.02 -2.69 10.77
CA GLU A 253 17.96 -2.99 11.86
C GLU A 253 17.94 -1.88 12.94
N GLU A 254 17.84 -0.63 12.52
CA GLU A 254 17.85 0.55 13.40
C GLU A 254 16.46 0.79 14.03
N PRO A 255 16.39 1.39 15.23
CA PRO A 255 15.16 1.94 15.78
C PRO A 255 14.50 2.95 14.83
N LEU A 256 13.17 3.05 14.88
CA LEU A 256 12.39 3.89 13.98
C LEU A 256 12.85 5.36 14.00
N GLN A 257 13.07 5.94 15.19
CA GLN A 257 13.51 7.33 15.31
C GLN A 257 14.88 7.56 14.66
N GLU A 258 15.84 6.66 14.91
CA GLU A 258 17.19 6.76 14.35
C GLU A 258 17.18 6.66 12.82
N TYR A 259 16.37 5.75 12.27
CA TYR A 259 16.18 5.64 10.82
C TYR A 259 15.64 6.94 10.22
N VAL A 260 14.64 7.57 10.86
CA VAL A 260 14.05 8.83 10.39
C VAL A 260 15.09 9.95 10.42
N GLN A 261 15.81 10.10 11.53
CA GLN A 261 16.86 11.12 11.70
C GLN A 261 18.05 10.92 10.75
N GLY A 262 18.33 9.67 10.35
CA GLY A 262 19.38 9.33 9.40
C GLY A 262 19.09 9.77 7.95
N ILE A 263 17.84 10.09 7.61
CA ILE A 263 17.44 10.47 6.25
C ILE A 263 17.26 11.99 6.16
N LYS A 264 18.21 12.66 5.52
CA LYS A 264 18.25 14.14 5.36
C LYS A 264 16.95 14.78 4.84
N ARG A 265 16.18 14.06 4.02
CA ARG A 265 14.94 14.54 3.40
C ARG A 265 13.67 14.03 4.09
N ASN A 266 13.80 13.48 5.29
CA ASN A 266 12.70 13.07 6.13
C ASN A 266 12.61 14.05 7.31
N CYS A 267 11.40 14.42 7.73
CA CYS A 267 11.18 15.32 8.86
C CYS A 267 10.27 14.72 9.94
N GLY A 268 9.74 13.52 9.74
CA GLY A 268 8.85 12.88 10.70
C GLY A 268 8.01 11.78 10.07
N ILE A 269 6.97 11.37 10.78
CA ILE A 269 6.14 10.24 10.38
C ILE A 269 4.64 10.54 10.53
N MET A 270 3.84 9.89 9.69
CA MET A 270 2.42 9.67 9.93
C MET A 270 2.20 8.21 10.29
N ILE A 271 1.18 7.94 11.10
CA ILE A 271 0.83 6.60 11.58
C ILE A 271 -0.61 6.29 11.17
N VAL A 272 -0.78 5.19 10.45
CA VAL A 272 -2.07 4.74 9.92
C VAL A 272 -2.38 3.35 10.45
N ARG A 273 -3.55 3.16 11.05
CA ARG A 273 -3.91 1.94 11.76
C ARG A 273 -4.99 1.14 11.02
N PRO A 274 -4.75 -0.13 10.68
CA PRO A 274 -5.77 -1.03 10.15
C PRO A 274 -6.96 -1.23 11.10
N GLN A 275 -8.18 -1.34 10.56
CA GLN A 275 -9.45 -1.32 11.35
C GLN A 275 -10.25 -2.64 11.37
N PHE A 276 -9.63 -3.80 11.12
CA PHE A 276 -10.35 -5.07 10.87
C PHE A 276 -9.94 -6.27 11.73
#